data_AF-I0YI70-F1
#
_entry.id   AF-I0YI70-F1
#
_cell.length_a   1.000
_cell.length_b   1.000
_cell.length_c   1.000
_cell.angle_alpha   90.00
_cell.angle_beta   90.00
_cell.angle_gamma   90.00
#
_symmetry.space_group_name_H-M   'P 1'
#
loop_
_entity.id
_entity.type
_entity.pdbx_description
1 polymer ?
#
loop_
_entity_poly.entity_id
_entity_poly.type
_entity_poly.pdbx_seq_one_letter_code
_entity_poly.pdbx_strand_id
1 'polypeptide(L)'
;YAFENFFYKTTHGTYLEMGALDGVEFSNTLYLQEAHGWHGLLIEANPTSYAALVKNRPDDVCLNVAICASSRVVHFVGSGPAPTTGIYEFMPAAFLQYWHPGID
;
A
#
# COMPACT_ATOMS: atom_id res chain seq x y z
N TYR A 1 0.38 17.62 8.65
CA TYR A 1 0.02 18.28 7.38
C TYR A 1 -1.37 17.88 6.86
N ALA A 2 -1.59 16.68 6.27
CA ALA A 2 -2.89 16.37 5.65
C ALA A 2 -4.07 16.41 6.65
N PHE A 3 -3.93 15.74 7.79
CA PHE A 3 -4.96 15.73 8.83
C PHE A 3 -5.35 17.15 9.27
N GLU A 4 -4.36 17.97 9.63
CA GLU A 4 -4.60 19.32 10.16
C GLU A 4 -5.24 20.28 9.14
N ASN A 5 -4.99 20.09 7.85
CA ASN A 5 -5.48 21.00 6.81
C ASN A 5 -6.81 20.57 6.21
N PHE A 6 -7.12 19.27 6.21
CA PHE A 6 -8.30 18.73 5.51
C PHE A 6 -9.28 17.98 6.41
N PHE A 7 -8.80 17.42 7.52
CA PHE A 7 -9.57 16.51 8.37
C PHE A 7 -9.59 16.93 9.84
N TYR A 8 -9.20 18.17 10.14
CA TYR A 8 -9.12 18.68 11.51
C TYR A 8 -10.44 18.48 12.25
N LYS A 9 -10.35 17.95 13.49
CA LYS A 9 -11.49 17.58 14.35
C LYS A 9 -12.41 16.49 13.79
N THR A 10 -12.04 15.82 12.70
CA THR A 10 -12.82 14.71 12.16
C THR A 10 -12.36 13.40 12.79
N THR A 11 -13.29 12.65 13.36
CA THR A 11 -13.05 11.33 13.95
C THR A 11 -13.95 10.30 13.29
N HIS A 12 -13.59 9.02 13.41
CA HIS A 12 -14.38 7.90 12.87
C HIS A 12 -14.68 8.03 11.36
N GLY A 13 -13.74 8.60 10.60
CA GLY A 13 -13.83 8.66 9.16
C GLY A 13 -13.42 7.35 8.50
N THR A 14 -13.36 7.36 7.16
CA THR A 14 -12.90 6.22 6.37
C THR A 14 -11.78 6.60 5.42
N TYR A 15 -10.87 5.66 5.14
CA TYR A 15 -9.77 5.86 4.19
C TYR A 15 -9.59 4.65 3.27
N LEU A 16 -8.89 4.89 2.17
CA LEU A 16 -8.37 3.89 1.25
C LEU A 16 -6.86 4.13 1.11
N GLU A 17 -6.06 3.11 1.39
CA GLU A 17 -4.61 3.14 1.17
C GLU A 17 -4.23 2.07 0.13
N MET A 18 -3.61 2.52 -0.96
CA MET A 18 -3.16 1.66 -2.07
C MET A 18 -1.64 1.52 -2.02
N GLY A 19 -1.13 0.30 -1.98
CA GLY A 19 0.28 0.04 -1.70
C GLY A 19 0.58 0.17 -0.22
N ALA A 20 -0.19 -0.56 0.60
CA ALA A 20 -0.16 -0.45 2.06
C ALA A 20 1.08 -1.07 2.72
N LEU A 21 1.94 -1.77 1.96
CA LEU A 21 3.15 -2.42 2.46
C LEU A 21 2.85 -3.33 3.66
N ASP A 22 3.48 -3.11 4.81
CA ASP A 22 3.25 -3.84 6.05
C ASP A 22 2.22 -3.16 6.96
N GLY A 23 1.59 -2.07 6.50
CA GLY A 23 0.60 -1.29 7.25
C GLY A 23 1.20 -0.33 8.29
N VAL A 24 2.52 -0.26 8.45
CA VAL A 24 3.19 0.59 9.44
C VAL A 24 4.27 1.43 8.79
N GLU A 25 5.24 0.78 8.14
CA GLU A 25 6.32 1.45 7.43
C GLU A 25 5.73 2.28 6.28
N PHE A 26 6.03 3.59 6.29
CA PHE A 26 5.52 4.58 5.34
C PHE A 26 3.99 4.74 5.27
N SER A 27 3.23 4.18 6.22
CA SER A 27 1.76 4.31 6.20
C SER A 27 1.33 5.76 6.32
N ASN A 28 0.43 6.19 5.43
CA ASN A 28 -0.18 7.51 5.48
C ASN A 28 -1.44 7.53 6.35
N THR A 29 -2.01 6.37 6.66
CA THR A 29 -3.30 6.25 7.36
C THR A 29 -3.19 5.73 8.79
N LEU A 30 -2.04 5.19 9.21
CA LEU A 30 -1.87 4.67 10.58
C LEU A 30 -2.24 5.71 11.65
N TYR A 31 -1.78 6.94 11.47
CA TYR A 31 -2.12 8.04 12.38
C TYR A 31 -3.63 8.34 12.43
N LEU A 32 -4.34 8.19 11.31
CA LEU A 32 -5.79 8.41 11.26
C LEU A 32 -6.54 7.32 12.05
N GLN A 33 -6.08 6.07 11.94
CA GLN A 33 -6.63 4.96 12.70
C GLN A 33 -6.37 5.14 14.19
N GLU A 34 -5.10 5.22 14.59
CA GLU A 34 -4.69 5.17 15.99
C GLU A 34 -5.14 6.41 16.78
N ALA A 35 -5.02 7.60 16.19
CA ALA A 35 -5.30 8.85 16.91
C ALA A 35 -6.73 9.35 16.75
N HIS A 36 -7.45 8.95 15.68
CA HIS A 36 -8.75 9.53 15.34
C HIS A 36 -9.87 8.50 15.15
N GLY A 37 -9.58 7.22 15.35
CA GLY A 37 -10.56 6.13 15.28
C GLY A 37 -11.10 5.89 13.87
N TRP A 38 -10.35 6.28 12.83
CA TRP A 38 -10.74 5.99 11.45
C TRP A 38 -10.52 4.51 11.14
N HIS A 39 -11.31 3.97 10.21
CA HIS A 39 -11.15 2.61 9.69
C HIS A 39 -11.16 2.64 8.18
N GLY A 40 -10.43 1.75 7.53
CA GLY A 40 -10.32 1.80 6.09
C GLY A 40 -10.02 0.49 5.40
N LEU A 41 -9.85 0.65 4.09
CA LEU A 41 -9.50 -0.41 3.16
C LEU A 41 -8.02 -0.24 2.80
N LEU A 42 -7.21 -1.24 3.13
CA LEU A 42 -5.80 -1.29 2.74
C LEU A 42 -5.60 -2.35 1.67
N ILE A 43 -4.94 -1.95 0.59
CA ILE A 43 -4.70 -2.80 -0.57
C ILE A 43 -3.20 -2.96 -0.75
N GLU A 44 -2.74 -4.21 -0.76
CA GLU A 44 -1.34 -4.54 -0.99
C GLU A 44 -1.23 -5.74 -1.93
N ALA A 45 -0.50 -5.59 -3.03
CA ALA A 45 -0.38 -6.63 -4.04
C ALA A 45 0.67 -7.69 -3.66
N ASN A 46 1.74 -7.30 -2.97
CA ASN A 46 2.81 -8.19 -2.55
C ASN A 46 2.35 -9.11 -1.40
N PRO A 47 2.27 -10.44 -1.61
CA PRO A 47 1.77 -11.37 -0.58
C PRO A 47 2.61 -11.37 0.71
N THR A 48 3.92 -11.10 0.61
CA THR A 48 4.81 -11.06 1.78
C THR A 48 4.51 -9.85 2.64
N SER A 49 4.39 -8.66 2.05
CA SER A 49 4.02 -7.43 2.76
C SER A 49 2.60 -7.54 3.31
N TYR A 50 1.67 -8.07 2.53
CA TYR A 50 0.29 -8.33 2.94
C TYR A 50 0.21 -9.21 4.21
N ALA A 51 1.05 -10.24 4.33
CA ALA A 51 1.05 -11.11 5.50
C ALA A 51 1.46 -10.38 6.79
N ALA A 52 2.25 -9.30 6.69
CA ALA A 52 2.55 -8.41 7.80
C ALA A 52 1.42 -7.40 8.02
N LEU A 53 0.89 -6.82 6.94
CA LEU A 53 -0.24 -5.88 6.97
C LEU A 53 -1.42 -6.40 7.78
N VAL A 54 -1.89 -7.62 7.53
CA VAL A 54 -3.05 -8.19 8.25
C VAL A 54 -2.81 -8.37 9.76
N LYS A 55 -1.54 -8.49 10.17
CA LYS A 55 -1.18 -8.60 11.59
C LYS A 55 -1.07 -7.23 12.24
N ASN A 56 -0.53 -6.26 11.50
CA ASN A 56 -0.30 -4.92 11.98
C ASN A 56 -1.58 -4.07 11.98
N ARG A 57 -2.54 -4.36 11.10
CA ARG A 57 -3.77 -3.59 10.87
C ARG A 57 -5.03 -4.45 11.00
N PRO A 58 -5.26 -5.13 12.15
CA PRO A 58 -6.36 -6.08 12.31
C PRO A 58 -7.75 -5.43 12.33
N ASP A 59 -7.83 -4.13 12.64
CA ASP A 59 -9.08 -3.37 12.70
C ASP A 59 -9.50 -2.78 11.34
N ASP A 60 -8.68 -3.01 10.30
CA ASP A 60 -8.92 -2.56 8.95
C ASP A 60 -9.25 -3.71 8.00
N VAL A 61 -9.94 -3.39 6.90
CA VAL A 61 -10.16 -4.35 5.82
C VAL A 61 -8.90 -4.41 4.96
N CYS A 62 -8.23 -5.56 4.93
CA CYS A 62 -6.98 -5.76 4.17
C CYS A 62 -7.21 -6.68 2.96
N LEU A 63 -6.87 -6.23 1.75
CA LEU A 63 -6.99 -7.02 0.52
C LEU A 63 -5.62 -7.28 -0.14
N ASN A 64 -5.35 -8.55 -0.47
CA ASN A 64 -4.17 -8.94 -1.24
C ASN A 64 -4.46 -8.92 -2.74
N VAL A 65 -4.52 -7.73 -3.34
CA VAL A 65 -4.86 -7.57 -4.77
C VAL A 65 -4.04 -6.46 -5.41
N ALA A 66 -3.78 -6.57 -6.72
CA ALA A 66 -3.27 -5.49 -7.53
C ALA A 66 -4.42 -4.63 -8.08
N ILE A 67 -4.20 -3.32 -8.22
CA ILE A 67 -5.19 -2.39 -8.78
C ILE A 67 -4.79 -2.02 -10.21
N CYS A 68 -5.75 -2.14 -11.12
CA CYS A 68 -5.59 -1.78 -12.53
C CYS A 68 -6.92 -1.22 -13.07
N ALA A 69 -6.85 -0.43 -14.15
CA ALA A 69 -8.03 0.16 -14.79
C ALA A 69 -8.99 -0.89 -15.40
N SER A 70 -8.50 -2.09 -15.67
CA SER A 70 -9.28 -3.24 -16.15
C SER A 70 -8.73 -4.53 -15.55
N SER A 71 -9.60 -5.54 -15.41
CA SER A 71 -9.19 -6.87 -14.96
C SER A 71 -8.31 -7.52 -16.03
N ARG A 72 -7.09 -7.89 -15.66
CA ARG A 72 -6.11 -8.53 -16.54
C ARG A 72 -5.04 -9.24 -15.73
N VAL A 73 -4.34 -10.15 -16.41
CA VAL A 73 -3.08 -10.70 -15.91
C VAL A 73 -1.97 -9.69 -16.19
N VAL A 74 -1.07 -9.54 -15.21
CA VAL A 74 0.09 -8.65 -15.24
C VAL A 74 1.30 -9.37 -14.63
N HIS A 75 2.49 -8.88 -14.91
CA HIS A 75 3.71 -9.34 -14.24
C HIS A 75 3.95 -8.49 -12.99
N PHE A 76 4.17 -9.15 -11.85
CA PHE A 76 4.47 -8.47 -10.60
C PHE A 76 5.92 -8.72 -10.20
N VAL A 77 6.66 -7.63 -9.98
CA VAL A 77 8.01 -7.67 -9.44
C VAL A 77 7.92 -7.82 -7.93
N GLY A 78 8.11 -9.03 -7.40
CA GLY A 78 7.98 -9.33 -5.96
C GLY A 78 9.29 -9.37 -5.18
N SER A 79 10.44 -9.30 -5.86
CA SER A 79 11.78 -9.27 -5.26
C SER A 79 12.32 -7.84 -5.14
N GLY A 80 13.32 -7.63 -4.29
CA GLY A 80 13.92 -6.32 -4.04
C GLY A 80 13.39 -5.66 -2.76
N PRO A 81 13.75 -4.39 -2.50
CA PRO A 81 13.20 -3.64 -1.37
C PRO A 81 11.66 -3.59 -1.46
N ALA A 82 10.96 -3.95 -0.39
CA ALA A 82 9.51 -4.10 -0.42
C ALA A 82 8.75 -2.86 -0.96
N PRO A 83 9.13 -1.61 -0.62
CA PRO A 83 8.47 -0.40 -1.14
C PRO A 83 8.67 -0.16 -2.64
N THR A 84 9.55 -0.91 -3.30
CA THR A 84 9.88 -0.74 -4.72
C THR A 84 9.30 -1.86 -5.59
N THR A 85 8.62 -2.84 -4.98
CA THR A 85 7.88 -3.90 -5.69
C THR A 85 6.61 -3.35 -6.36
N GLY A 86 6.09 -4.04 -7.37
CA GLY A 86 4.93 -3.53 -8.11
C GLY A 86 4.66 -4.20 -9.45
N ILE A 87 3.76 -3.62 -10.23
CA ILE A 87 3.40 -4.13 -11.57
C ILE A 87 4.48 -3.71 -12.58
N TYR A 88 5.15 -4.69 -13.18
CA TYR A 88 6.27 -4.50 -14.11
C TYR A 88 5.89 -3.61 -15.29
N GLU A 89 4.72 -3.83 -15.89
CA GLU A 89 4.27 -3.12 -17.10
C GLU A 89 4.11 -1.60 -16.91
N PHE A 90 4.04 -1.14 -15.66
CA PHE A 90 3.88 0.27 -15.31
C PHE A 90 5.13 0.88 -14.66
N MET A 91 6.21 0.12 -14.51
CA MET A 91 7.47 0.64 -14.00
C MET A 91 8.27 1.34 -15.10
N PRO A 92 8.79 2.56 -14.87
CA PRO A 92 9.76 3.17 -15.77
C PRO A 92 11.03 2.32 -15.88
N ALA A 93 11.63 2.24 -17.07
CA ALA A 93 12.87 1.47 -17.29
C ALA A 93 14.02 1.87 -16.33
N ALA A 94 14.17 3.16 -16.05
CA ALA A 94 15.18 3.64 -15.09
C ALA A 94 14.91 3.16 -13.66
N PHE A 95 13.64 2.97 -13.28
CA PHE A 95 13.26 2.46 -11.97
C PHE A 95 13.60 0.97 -11.86
N LEU A 96 13.27 0.18 -12.89
CA LEU A 96 13.64 -1.23 -12.98
C LEU A 96 15.17 -1.41 -12.91
N GLN A 97 15.93 -0.63 -13.69
CA GLN A 97 17.39 -0.70 -13.69
C GLN A 97 18.01 -0.41 -12.32
N TYR A 98 17.45 0.56 -11.58
CA TYR A 98 18.00 0.97 -10.30
C TYR A 98 17.61 0.03 -9.16
N TRP A 99 16.34 -0.33 -9.04
CA TRP A 99 15.81 -1.10 -7.91
C TRP A 99 15.78 -2.61 -8.13
N HIS A 100 15.71 -3.03 -9.39
CA HIS A 100 15.52 -4.43 -9.80
C HIS A 100 16.50 -4.83 -10.91
N PRO A 101 17.82 -4.63 -10.73
CA PRO A 101 18.79 -4.95 -11.76
C PRO A 101 18.72 -6.45 -12.11
N GLY A 102 18.61 -6.75 -13.41
CA GLY A 102 18.54 -8.13 -13.90
C GLY A 102 17.13 -8.69 -14.11
N ILE A 103 16.09 -7.87 -13.95
CA ILE A 103 14.75 -8.17 -14.48
C ILE A 103 14.64 -7.54 -15.87
N ASP A 104 14.58 -8.39 -16.89
CA ASP A 104 14.35 -8.01 -18.29
C ASP A 104 12.86 -8.07 -18.64
#